data_AF-A0A1F6XMN4-F1
#
_entry.id   AF-A0A1F6XMN4-F1
#
_cell.length_a   1.000
_cell.length_b   1.000
_cell.length_c   1.000
_cell.angle_alpha   90.00
_cell.angle_beta   90.00
_cell.angle_gamma   90.00
#
_symmetry.space_group_name_H-M   'P 1'
#
loop_
_entity.id
_entity.type
_entity.pdbx_description
1 polymer ?
#
loop_
_entity_poly.entity_id
_entity_poly.type
_entity_poly.pdbx_seq_one_letter_code
_entity_poly.pdbx_strand_id
1 'polypeptide(L)' 'MKTKKENFKDMKKDELLKKLAILQENARVIRFKAEGSRSKNVKELLNLRKDIARILTVVNKK' A
#
# COMPACT_ATOMS: atom_id res chain seq x y z
N MET A 1 -1.59 -9.92 16.39
CA MET A 1 -1.07 -8.57 16.66
C MET A 1 -1.92 -7.54 15.92
N LYS A 2 -2.58 -6.62 16.64
CA LYS A 2 -3.32 -5.49 16.04
C LYS A 2 -2.31 -4.58 15.33
N THR A 3 -2.12 -4.77 14.03
CA THR A 3 -1.29 -3.86 13.22
C THR A 3 -1.96 -2.49 13.23
N LYS A 4 -1.26 -1.48 13.77
CA LYS A 4 -1.66 -0.07 13.74
C LYS A 4 -2.25 0.26 12.37
N LYS A 5 -3.54 0.60 12.33
CA LYS A 5 -4.14 1.19 11.12
C LYS A 5 -3.43 2.52 10.93
N GLU A 6 -2.58 2.66 9.91
CA GLU A 6 -2.03 3.97 9.56
C GLU A 6 -3.21 4.94 9.33
N ASN A 7 -3.25 6.01 10.12
CA ASN A 7 -4.26 7.06 9.99
C ASN A 7 -3.87 7.94 8.79
N PHE A 8 -4.28 7.51 7.60
CA PHE A 8 -4.10 8.29 6.37
C PHE A 8 -4.93 9.59 6.34
N LYS A 9 -5.85 9.78 7.29
CA LYS A 9 -6.74 10.95 7.36
C LYS A 9 -6.02 12.26 7.72
N ASP A 10 -4.97 12.18 8.54
CA ASP A 10 -4.30 13.36 9.10
C ASP A 10 -3.13 13.86 8.21
N MET A 11 -2.86 13.18 7.10
CA MET A 11 -1.73 13.48 6.20
C MET A 11 -2.10 14.54 5.14
N LYS A 12 -1.09 15.31 4.69
CA LYS A 12 -1.24 16.25 3.57
C LYS A 12 -1.44 15.50 2.24
N LYS A 13 -2.16 16.10 1.29
CA LYS A 13 -2.43 15.49 -0.04
C LYS A 13 -1.12 15.10 -0.76
N ASP A 14 -0.09 15.93 -0.68
CA ASP A 14 1.21 15.67 -1.32
C ASP A 14 1.94 14.46 -0.72
N GLU A 15 1.85 14.27 0.59
CA GLU A 15 2.45 13.13 1.29
C GLU A 15 1.72 11.83 0.97
N LEU A 16 0.39 11.90 0.82
CA LEU A 16 -0.43 10.76 0.41
C LEU A 16 -0.08 10.30 -1.01
N LEU A 17 0.17 11.22 -1.94
CA LEU A 17 0.59 10.89 -3.30
C LEU A 17 1.98 10.24 -3.34
N LYS A 18 2.95 10.77 -2.56
CA LYS A 18 4.28 10.15 -2.42
C LYS A 18 4.18 8.73 -1.85
N LYS A 19 3.40 8.53 -0.79
CA LYS A 19 3.15 7.19 -0.22
C LYS A 19 2.49 6.26 -1.22
N LEU A 20 1.54 6.74 -2.01
CA LEU A 20 0.85 5.95 -3.03
C LEU A 20 1.83 5.41 -4.08
N ALA A 21 2.75 6.26 -4.57
CA ALA A 21 3.76 5.84 -5.54
C ALA A 21 4.66 4.72 -4.97
N ILE A 22 5.14 4.88 -3.73
CA ILE A 22 5.98 3.89 -3.04
C ILE A 22 5.23 2.55 -2.86
N LEU A 23 3.96 2.59 -2.46
CA LEU A 23 3.16 1.37 -2.26
C LEU A 23 2.86 0.65 -3.59
N GLN A 24 2.66 1.39 -4.69
CA GLN A 24 2.50 0.79 -6.02
C GLN A 24 3.79 0.13 -6.51
N GLU A 25 4.94 0.76 -6.29
CA GLU A 25 6.24 0.18 -6.63
C GLU A 25 6.50 -1.10 -5.83
N ASN A 26 6.25 -1.06 -4.52
CA ASN A 26 6.35 -2.25 -3.66
C ASN A 26 5.42 -3.38 -4.12
N ALA A 27 4.19 -3.06 -4.52
CA ALA A 27 3.27 -4.05 -5.08
C ALA A 27 3.82 -4.67 -6.37
N ARG A 28 4.45 -3.87 -7.24
CA ARG A 28 5.10 -4.36 -8.47
C ARG A 28 6.28 -5.28 -8.16
N VAL A 29 7.17 -4.87 -7.26
CA VAL A 29 8.33 -5.66 -6.83
C VAL A 29 7.89 -6.99 -6.22
N ILE A 30 6.82 -7.00 -5.42
CA ILE A 30 6.27 -8.24 -4.85
C ILE A 30 5.72 -9.15 -5.93
N ARG A 31 5.03 -8.63 -6.95
CA ARG A 31 4.55 -9.44 -8.09
C ARG A 31 5.72 -10.09 -8.85
N PHE A 32 6.75 -9.32 -9.17
CA PHE A 32 7.96 -9.86 -9.82
C PHE A 32 8.66 -10.92 -8.95
N LYS A 33 8.81 -10.68 -7.64
CA LYS A 33 9.40 -11.64 -6.71
C LYS A 33 8.54 -12.91 -6.53
N ALA A 34 7.22 -12.78 -6.64
CA ALA A 34 6.29 -13.91 -6.56
C ALA A 34 6.37 -14.80 -7.81
N GLU A 35 6.49 -14.21 -9.00
CA GLU A 35 6.70 -14.96 -10.26
C GLU A 35 8.00 -15.76 -10.23
N GLY A 36 9.07 -15.20 -9.65
CA GLY A 36 10.33 -15.91 -9.41
C GLY A 36 10.31 -16.93 -8.27
N SER A 37 9.14 -17.24 -7.68
CA SER A 37 8.96 -18.15 -6.53
C SER A 37 9.82 -17.84 -5.29
N ARG A 38 10.43 -16.63 -5.22
CA ARG A 38 11.26 -16.19 -4.09
C ARG A 38 10.45 -15.62 -2.94
N SER A 39 9.19 -15.28 -3.16
CA SER A 39 8.30 -14.69 -2.15
C SER A 39 7.24 -15.70 -1.71
N LYS A 40 7.33 -16.16 -0.45
CA LYS A 40 6.30 -17.00 0.21
C LYS A 40 5.18 -16.18 0.87
N ASN A 41 5.30 -14.85 0.96
CA ASN A 41 4.35 -14.01 1.68
C ASN A 41 3.16 -13.57 0.80
N VAL A 42 2.19 -14.47 0.63
CA VAL A 42 0.96 -14.23 -0.16
C VAL A 42 0.11 -13.08 0.43
N LYS A 43 0.15 -12.88 1.75
CA LYS A 43 -0.67 -11.88 2.46
C LYS A 43 -0.14 -10.44 2.35
N GLU A 44 1.13 -10.23 2.02
CA GLU A 44 1.70 -8.88 1.90
C GLU A 44 1.06 -8.09 0.76
N LEU A 45 0.87 -8.72 -0.41
CA LEU A 45 0.23 -8.08 -1.55
C LEU A 45 -1.21 -7.65 -1.23
N LEU A 46 -1.95 -8.48 -0.50
CA LEU A 46 -3.32 -8.17 -0.09
C LEU A 46 -3.38 -6.95 0.83
N ASN A 47 -2.45 -6.85 1.78
CA ASN A 47 -2.37 -5.71 2.70
C ASN A 47 -2.01 -4.41 1.96
N LEU A 48 -1.01 -4.47 1.08
CA LEU A 48 -0.61 -3.35 0.22
C LEU A 48 -1.77 -2.83 -0.63
N ARG A 49 -2.56 -3.71 -1.26
CA ARG A 49 -3.76 -3.30 -2.02
C ARG A 49 -4.78 -2.58 -1.16
N LYS A 50 -4.97 -3.03 0.09
CA LYS A 50 -5.89 -2.37 1.05
C LYS A 50 -5.36 -1.01 1.53
N ASP A 51 -4.06 -0.84 1.66
CA ASP A 51 -3.44 0.45 1.99
C ASP A 51 -3.58 1.44 0.82
N ILE A 52 -3.31 1.01 -0.42
CA ILE A 52 -3.50 1.82 -1.63
C ILE A 52 -4.97 2.27 -1.76
N ALA A 53 -5.92 1.35 -1.59
CA ALA A 53 -7.34 1.67 -1.64
C ALA A 53 -7.75 2.69 -0.56
N ARG A 54 -7.21 2.58 0.66
CA ARG A 54 -7.45 3.54 1.74
C ARG A 54 -6.91 4.92 1.42
N ILE A 55 -5.70 5.03 0.86
CA ILE A 55 -5.11 6.31 0.45
C ILE A 55 -5.96 6.95 -0.64
N LEU A 56 -6.32 6.21 -1.70
CA LEU A 56 -7.19 6.71 -2.77
C LEU A 56 -8.53 7.22 -2.25
N THR A 57 -9.12 6.51 -1.28
CA THR A 57 -10.38 6.92 -0.63
C THR A 57 -10.22 8.24 0.12
N VAL A 58 -9.12 8.42 0.86
CA VAL A 58 -8.86 9.68 1.58
C VAL A 58 -8.60 10.83 0.62
N VAL A 59 -7.85 10.59 -0.46
CA VAL A 59 -7.58 11.59 -1.50
C VAL A 59 -8.87 12.07 -2.16
N ASN A 60 -9.80 11.15 -2.47
CA ASN A 60 -11.09 11.49 -3.08
C ASN A 60 -12.06 12.19 -2.11
N LYS A 61 -11.95 11.93 -0.80
CA LYS A 61 -12.83 12.52 0.22
C LYS A 61 -12.41 13.93 0.67
N LYS A 62 -11.17 14.35 0.36
CA LYS A 62 -10.67 15.71 0.57
C LYS A 62 -10.87 16.56 -0.67
#